data_AF-A0A2S3QKQ2-F1
#
_entry.id   AF-A0A2S3QKQ2-F1
#
_cell.length_a   1.000
_cell.length_b   1.000
_cell.length_c   1.000
_cell.angle_alpha   90.00
_cell.angle_beta   90.00
_cell.angle_gamma   90.00
#
_symmetry.space_group_name_H-M   'P 1'
#
loop_
_entity.id
_entity.type
_entity.pdbx_description
1 polymer ?
#
loop_
_entity_poly.entity_id
_entity_poly.type
_entity_poly.pdbx_seq_one_letter_code
_entity_poly.pdbx_strand_id
1 'polypeptide(L)'
;MVGGHARARGIEVLQWQFAPLRRVGIQRSGGLARGVGCSGSSVEQGNADGDSALSKLAGASALGGGVRLEKVAWQVIVAVDAESNADLAAWVQQNGGEAVQGVTTLDTAAELPVQLSAYKTVPVTILAATTCPELVPWADTWAAVGQQRTPPTRCILLAEGTPDGTPGRLGSLAGTALAQWATVIEGQVTPPDNEILYDYTDIGHRLWGPLAHAIKRRGPATSLTEGAADPMPHPDTINAMASQPPSKKGFWSRLRGGADSQSSAARTQTALGAVPPGSSGTRVVLPPSRLIVVVGGKGGVGKTTVSAALLQSAAQVYGGAVGLDLDYLKPNLALHFWGSDEGLPDLGILFDQIEVARSQPGGHDPEMERRLVDQWMDALPPAGRGLVVVPGPHRNRLHPAFPPLGIPDLLIGWAMNQEEPVVVCDTDPALDESAQTAIKRAEHDGVLILVTTPEQDAILETDRVRHQLLDGFGFPAEKMLLIVNRRGSPKGGVSAKEIANLHLGGIPLLAELPWVPQAAHQALAKHHPIEWGRKVPWERVLVEATGRPVASQKRR
;
A
#
# COMPACT_ATOMS: atom_id res chain seq x y z
N MET A 1 -37.62 57.31 3.40
CA MET A 1 -38.01 56.46 2.25
C MET A 1 -36.72 56.17 1.49
N VAL A 2 -36.36 54.94 1.09
CA VAL A 2 -36.94 53.61 1.34
C VAL A 2 -35.84 52.73 1.95
N GLY A 3 -36.16 51.83 2.88
CA GLY A 3 -35.19 50.94 3.53
C GLY A 3 -35.24 49.52 2.97
N GLY A 4 -34.09 48.90 2.76
CA GLY A 4 -33.95 47.48 2.42
C GLY A 4 -33.48 46.66 3.62
N HIS A 5 -34.37 45.88 4.24
CA HIS A 5 -34.00 44.93 5.30
C HIS A 5 -33.73 43.54 4.73
N ALA A 6 -32.47 43.13 4.68
CA ALA A 6 -32.11 41.72 4.52
C ALA A 6 -32.40 40.98 5.84
N ARG A 7 -33.39 40.08 5.84
CA ARG A 7 -33.68 39.21 6.99
C ARG A 7 -32.77 37.99 6.96
N ALA A 8 -31.83 37.90 7.89
CA ALA A 8 -31.21 36.63 8.24
C ALA A 8 -32.30 35.66 8.75
N ARG A 9 -32.32 34.43 8.24
CA ARG A 9 -33.11 33.34 8.83
C ARG A 9 -32.19 32.54 9.74
N GLY A 10 -32.55 32.44 11.01
CA GLY A 10 -31.87 31.53 11.94
C GLY A 10 -32.12 30.07 11.54
N ILE A 11 -31.11 29.23 11.71
CA ILE A 11 -31.26 27.76 11.69
C ILE A 11 -31.31 27.32 13.15
N GLU A 12 -32.35 26.59 13.53
CA GLU A 12 -32.51 26.10 14.90
C GLU A 12 -31.54 24.94 15.17
N VAL A 13 -30.68 25.11 16.18
CA VAL A 13 -29.77 24.05 16.63
C VAL A 13 -30.54 23.10 17.56
N LEU A 14 -31.01 21.97 17.01
CA LEU A 14 -31.64 20.90 17.77
C LEU A 14 -30.62 20.22 18.70
N GLN A 15 -30.62 20.62 19.97
CA GLN A 15 -29.86 19.94 21.02
C GLN A 15 -30.42 18.54 21.30
N TRP A 16 -29.75 17.51 20.79
CA TRP A 16 -30.01 16.12 21.18
C TRP A 16 -29.24 15.77 22.46
N GLN A 17 -29.93 15.76 23.59
CA GLN A 17 -29.42 15.14 24.82
C GLN A 17 -29.66 13.62 24.77
N PHE A 18 -28.59 12.82 24.82
CA PHE A 18 -28.69 11.36 25.00
C PHE A 18 -27.97 10.89 26.25
N ALA A 19 -28.70 10.15 27.08
CA ALA A 19 -28.17 9.45 28.25
C ALA A 19 -27.48 8.12 27.85
N PRO A 20 -26.50 7.63 28.61
CA PRO A 20 -25.68 6.48 28.20
C PRO A 20 -26.46 5.16 28.21
N LEU A 21 -26.52 4.47 27.06
CA LEU A 21 -27.09 3.14 26.94
C LEU A 21 -26.12 2.06 27.44
N ARG A 22 -26.63 1.15 28.27
CA ARG A 22 -25.89 -0.01 28.78
C ARG A 22 -25.83 -1.11 27.72
N ARG A 23 -24.65 -1.74 27.54
CA ARG A 23 -24.53 -2.98 26.75
C ARG A 23 -25.41 -4.07 27.37
N VAL A 24 -26.25 -4.72 26.56
CA VAL A 24 -27.00 -5.93 26.90
C VAL A 24 -26.64 -7.00 25.87
N GLY A 25 -25.96 -8.06 26.31
CA GLY A 25 -25.65 -9.21 25.45
C GLY A 25 -26.74 -10.27 25.52
N ILE A 26 -27.19 -10.77 24.37
CA ILE A 26 -28.13 -11.90 24.27
C ILE A 26 -27.62 -12.87 23.19
N GLN A 27 -27.44 -14.13 23.57
CA GLN A 27 -27.28 -15.24 22.63
C GLN A 27 -28.61 -15.54 21.94
N ARG A 28 -28.60 -15.94 20.67
CA ARG A 28 -29.61 -16.88 20.16
C ARG A 28 -29.10 -17.72 19.00
N SER A 29 -29.65 -18.92 18.88
CA SER A 29 -29.22 -19.98 17.98
C SER A 29 -30.37 -20.50 17.11
N GLY A 30 -30.04 -21.00 15.93
CA GLY A 30 -30.95 -21.62 14.96
C GLY A 30 -30.66 -21.17 13.53
N GLY A 31 -30.82 -21.99 12.50
CA GLY A 31 -31.09 -23.43 12.54
C GLY A 31 -31.67 -23.98 11.24
N LEU A 32 -31.00 -24.97 10.64
CA LEU A 32 -31.49 -25.92 9.60
C LEU A 32 -31.99 -25.37 8.25
N ALA A 33 -31.24 -25.69 7.19
CA ALA A 33 -31.79 -26.16 5.91
C ALA A 33 -30.82 -27.16 5.23
N ARG A 34 -31.33 -28.02 4.35
CA ARG A 34 -30.57 -28.98 3.48
C ARG A 34 -30.81 -28.57 2.01
N GLY A 35 -30.00 -28.90 1.00
CA GLY A 35 -28.75 -29.68 0.92
C GLY A 35 -28.70 -30.50 -0.39
N VAL A 36 -27.54 -31.08 -0.76
CA VAL A 36 -27.32 -32.09 -1.86
C VAL A 36 -27.56 -31.59 -3.32
N GLY A 37 -26.75 -31.90 -4.35
CA GLY A 37 -25.43 -32.55 -4.38
C GLY A 37 -25.08 -33.31 -5.69
N CYS A 38 -23.96 -32.91 -6.33
CA CYS A 38 -23.04 -33.70 -7.19
C CYS A 38 -23.40 -34.21 -8.61
N SER A 39 -22.37 -34.16 -9.49
CA SER A 39 -22.17 -34.90 -10.78
C SER A 39 -23.17 -34.63 -11.94
N GLY A 40 -22.82 -34.69 -13.23
CA GLY A 40 -21.74 -35.42 -13.95
C GLY A 40 -22.38 -36.46 -14.89
N SER A 41 -21.86 -36.85 -16.06
CA SER A 41 -20.52 -36.68 -16.65
C SER A 41 -20.52 -36.91 -18.18
N SER A 42 -19.32 -36.87 -18.76
CA SER A 42 -18.89 -37.16 -20.15
C SER A 42 -19.39 -38.46 -20.83
N VAL A 43 -19.39 -38.42 -22.17
CA VAL A 43 -18.82 -39.38 -23.17
C VAL A 43 -18.59 -38.55 -24.46
N GLU A 44 -17.71 -38.83 -25.43
CA GLU A 44 -16.62 -39.81 -25.65
C GLU A 44 -15.24 -39.08 -25.56
N GLN A 45 -14.01 -39.63 -25.69
CA GLN A 45 -13.38 -40.84 -26.25
C GLN A 45 -12.91 -40.82 -27.74
N GLY A 46 -11.59 -40.91 -27.92
CA GLY A 46 -10.87 -41.12 -29.18
C GLY A 46 -9.37 -41.27 -28.91
N ASN A 47 -8.75 -42.37 -29.37
CA ASN A 47 -7.34 -42.72 -29.11
C ASN A 47 -6.44 -42.35 -30.29
N ALA A 48 -5.16 -42.06 -30.03
CA ALA A 48 -4.00 -42.72 -30.69
C ALA A 48 -2.65 -42.14 -30.20
N ASP A 49 -1.63 -42.99 -30.13
CA ASP A 49 -0.22 -42.59 -29.99
C ASP A 49 0.35 -42.11 -31.34
N GLY A 50 1.44 -41.33 -31.31
CA GLY A 50 2.14 -40.92 -32.53
C GLY A 50 3.43 -40.10 -32.31
N ASP A 51 4.58 -40.76 -32.46
CA ASP A 51 5.85 -40.09 -32.74
C ASP A 51 5.84 -39.44 -34.13
N SER A 52 6.42 -38.24 -34.29
CA SER A 52 7.37 -37.90 -35.37
C SER A 52 7.80 -36.44 -35.30
N ALA A 53 9.05 -36.18 -35.70
CA ALA A 53 9.52 -34.85 -36.08
C ALA A 53 9.22 -34.52 -37.57
N LEU A 54 9.66 -33.33 -38.02
CA LEU A 54 9.87 -32.90 -39.42
C LEU A 54 8.65 -32.53 -40.30
N SER A 55 8.25 -31.26 -40.24
CA SER A 55 8.06 -30.34 -41.40
C SER A 55 7.96 -28.91 -40.83
N LYS A 56 8.62 -27.84 -41.28
CA LYS A 56 9.16 -27.35 -42.58
C LYS A 56 8.11 -27.00 -43.64
N LEU A 57 8.11 -25.70 -44.00
CA LEU A 57 7.56 -25.04 -45.20
C LEU A 57 6.04 -24.78 -45.28
N ALA A 58 5.59 -23.76 -44.54
CA ALA A 58 4.64 -22.73 -45.02
C ALA A 58 4.78 -21.49 -44.11
N GLY A 59 4.68 -20.23 -44.56
CA GLY A 59 4.65 -19.70 -45.94
C GLY A 59 4.79 -18.18 -45.86
N ALA A 60 5.56 -17.55 -46.76
CA ALA A 60 5.87 -16.12 -46.67
C ALA A 60 4.86 -15.25 -47.43
N SER A 61 4.02 -14.49 -46.71
CA SER A 61 3.35 -13.30 -47.26
C SER A 61 2.80 -12.39 -46.17
N ALA A 62 3.35 -11.18 -46.05
CA ALA A 62 2.68 -9.98 -45.55
C ALA A 62 3.61 -8.76 -45.71
N LEU A 63 3.44 -7.97 -46.78
CA LEU A 63 4.01 -6.61 -46.86
C LEU A 63 3.18 -5.64 -46.01
N GLY A 64 3.12 -5.93 -44.71
CA GLY A 64 2.55 -5.03 -43.71
C GLY A 64 3.59 -3.98 -43.33
N GLY A 65 3.55 -2.81 -43.97
CA GLY A 65 4.38 -1.64 -43.65
C GLY A 65 4.00 -1.00 -42.32
N GLY A 66 3.92 -1.79 -41.25
CA GLY A 66 3.67 -1.30 -39.90
C GLY A 66 4.84 -0.45 -39.44
N VAL A 67 4.63 0.87 -39.40
CA VAL A 67 5.52 1.81 -38.72
C VAL A 67 5.68 1.29 -37.29
N ARG A 68 6.87 0.79 -36.94
CA ARG A 68 7.20 0.55 -35.54
C ARG A 68 7.12 1.91 -34.86
N LEU A 69 6.15 2.05 -33.96
CA LEU A 69 6.16 3.16 -33.01
C LEU A 69 7.49 3.06 -32.26
N GLU A 70 8.39 4.02 -32.54
CA GLU A 70 9.58 4.20 -31.72
C GLU A 70 9.14 4.44 -30.28
N LYS A 71 9.93 3.99 -29.31
CA LYS A 71 9.55 4.08 -27.89
C LYS A 71 9.22 5.54 -27.56
N VAL A 72 7.95 5.77 -27.22
CA VAL A 72 7.39 7.12 -27.05
C VAL A 72 8.16 7.85 -25.95
N ALA A 73 8.50 9.11 -26.22
CA ALA A 73 9.45 9.89 -25.43
C ALA A 73 8.91 10.27 -24.04
N TRP A 74 9.80 10.25 -23.05
CA TRP A 74 9.54 10.79 -21.71
C TRP A 74 9.58 12.32 -21.73
N GLN A 75 8.62 12.97 -21.07
CA GLN A 75 8.39 14.42 -21.20
C GLN A 75 8.06 15.04 -19.83
N VAL A 76 9.08 15.44 -19.08
CA VAL A 76 8.92 16.20 -17.84
C VAL A 76 8.70 17.68 -18.22
N ILE A 77 7.71 18.34 -17.61
CA ILE A 77 7.39 19.75 -17.91
C ILE A 77 7.32 20.51 -16.59
N VAL A 78 8.42 21.12 -16.17
CA VAL A 78 8.45 21.91 -14.93
C VAL A 78 7.78 23.26 -15.19
N ALA A 79 6.45 23.22 -15.12
CA ALA A 79 5.53 24.33 -15.30
C ALA A 79 5.52 25.21 -14.06
N VAL A 80 6.34 26.25 -14.14
CA VAL A 80 6.40 27.39 -13.22
C VAL A 80 4.98 27.96 -13.06
N ASP A 81 4.50 27.99 -11.82
CA ASP A 81 3.10 28.23 -11.42
C ASP A 81 2.01 27.53 -12.26
N ALA A 82 1.60 26.33 -11.83
CA ALA A 82 0.49 25.58 -12.43
C ALA A 82 -0.92 26.08 -12.02
N GLU A 83 -1.05 26.95 -11.01
CA GLU A 83 -2.33 27.55 -10.63
C GLU A 83 -2.65 28.76 -11.53
N SER A 84 -1.66 29.62 -11.78
CA SER A 84 -1.77 30.71 -12.77
C SER A 84 -1.79 30.19 -14.21
N ASN A 85 -1.05 29.11 -14.52
CA ASN A 85 -1.01 28.51 -15.86
C ASN A 85 -1.95 27.28 -16.01
N ALA A 86 -3.17 27.33 -15.45
CA ALA A 86 -4.14 26.23 -15.57
C ALA A 86 -4.43 25.82 -17.04
N ASP A 87 -4.41 26.79 -17.96
CA ASP A 87 -4.56 26.57 -19.40
C ASP A 87 -3.44 25.69 -19.99
N LEU A 88 -2.21 25.74 -19.47
CA LEU A 88 -1.11 24.87 -19.91
C LEU A 88 -1.41 23.40 -19.59
N ALA A 89 -1.95 23.11 -18.40
CA ALA A 89 -2.29 21.75 -18.00
C ALA A 89 -3.39 21.17 -18.90
N ALA A 90 -4.45 21.95 -19.15
CA ALA A 90 -5.51 21.59 -20.08
C ALA A 90 -4.99 21.44 -21.52
N TRP A 91 -4.14 22.36 -21.97
CA TRP A 91 -3.56 22.35 -23.32
C TRP A 91 -2.64 21.15 -23.56
N VAL A 92 -1.78 20.79 -22.59
CA VAL A 92 -0.96 19.57 -22.63
C VAL A 92 -1.84 18.32 -22.74
N GLN A 93 -2.86 18.22 -21.88
CA GLN A 93 -3.77 17.07 -21.87
C GLN A 93 -4.57 16.95 -23.17
N GLN A 94 -4.89 18.06 -23.83
CA GLN A 94 -5.59 18.12 -25.11
C GLN A 94 -4.69 17.84 -26.32
N ASN A 95 -3.45 18.35 -26.32
CA ASN A 95 -2.58 18.37 -27.51
C ASN A 95 -1.48 17.28 -27.50
N GLY A 96 -1.19 16.67 -26.36
CA GLY A 96 -0.21 15.58 -26.24
C GLY A 96 -0.63 14.27 -26.93
N GLY A 97 -1.94 14.01 -27.04
CA GLY A 97 -2.48 12.83 -27.72
C GLY A 97 -1.88 11.51 -27.22
N GLU A 98 -1.49 10.62 -28.14
CA GLU A 98 -0.83 9.33 -27.83
C GLU A 98 0.53 9.49 -27.11
N ALA A 99 1.11 10.70 -27.06
CA ALA A 99 2.41 10.97 -26.45
C ALA A 99 2.36 11.33 -24.95
N VAL A 100 1.17 11.47 -24.36
CA VAL A 100 0.95 11.77 -22.93
C VAL A 100 -0.12 10.82 -22.39
N GLN A 101 0.26 9.80 -21.61
CA GLN A 101 -0.70 8.85 -21.03
C GLN A 101 -1.34 9.35 -19.73
N GLY A 102 -0.82 10.43 -19.17
CA GLY A 102 -1.41 11.17 -18.05
C GLY A 102 -0.63 12.46 -17.79
N VAL A 103 -1.36 13.47 -17.34
CA VAL A 103 -0.82 14.68 -16.72
C VAL A 103 -0.99 14.55 -15.21
N THR A 104 0.08 14.79 -14.44
CA THR A 104 0.06 14.83 -12.98
C THR A 104 0.75 16.10 -12.49
N THR A 105 0.15 16.79 -11.52
CA THR A 105 0.76 17.88 -10.78
C THR A 105 1.51 17.35 -9.57
N LEU A 106 2.58 18.05 -9.16
CA LEU A 106 3.28 17.81 -7.89
C LEU A 106 2.97 18.93 -6.90
N ASP A 107 2.62 18.56 -5.68
CA ASP A 107 2.38 19.51 -4.58
C ASP A 107 3.70 19.81 -3.83
N THR A 108 4.63 18.85 -3.80
CA THR A 108 5.97 18.98 -3.23
C THR A 108 7.08 18.45 -4.15
N ALA A 109 8.29 18.99 -4.01
CA ALA A 109 9.41 18.60 -4.87
C ALA A 109 9.91 17.16 -4.60
N ALA A 110 9.60 16.62 -3.41
CA ALA A 110 9.90 15.24 -3.02
C ALA A 110 9.10 14.18 -3.79
N GLU A 111 8.01 14.57 -4.48
CA GLU A 111 7.15 13.63 -5.22
C GLU A 111 7.71 13.23 -6.60
N LEU A 112 8.58 14.02 -7.23
CA LEU A 112 9.06 13.68 -8.59
C LEU A 112 9.72 12.30 -8.67
N PRO A 113 10.60 11.87 -7.75
CA PRO A 113 11.14 10.51 -7.74
C PRO A 113 10.07 9.43 -7.59
N VAL A 114 8.98 9.72 -6.86
CA VAL A 114 7.84 8.80 -6.66
C VAL A 114 7.04 8.68 -7.96
N GLN A 115 6.61 9.79 -8.55
CA GLN A 115 5.83 9.79 -9.80
C GLN A 115 6.64 9.20 -10.96
N LEU A 116 7.91 9.60 -11.15
CA LEU A 116 8.77 8.98 -12.16
C LEU A 116 8.97 7.47 -11.90
N SER A 117 8.86 6.99 -10.66
CA SER A 117 8.92 5.55 -10.36
C SER A 117 7.60 4.82 -10.60
N ALA A 118 6.45 5.46 -10.39
CA ALA A 118 5.13 4.92 -10.73
C ALA A 118 5.00 4.71 -12.25
N TYR A 119 5.35 5.72 -13.05
CA TYR A 119 5.20 5.68 -14.51
C TYR A 119 6.35 4.99 -15.27
N LYS A 120 7.13 4.12 -14.62
CA LYS A 120 8.43 3.55 -15.08
C LYS A 120 8.48 2.96 -16.51
N THR A 121 7.34 2.63 -17.12
CA THR A 121 7.26 2.05 -18.48
C THR A 121 6.50 2.90 -19.50
N VAL A 122 5.98 4.08 -19.14
CA VAL A 122 5.05 4.87 -19.97
C VAL A 122 5.40 6.36 -20.03
N PRO A 123 5.03 7.08 -21.11
CA PRO A 123 5.12 8.54 -21.16
C PRO A 123 4.12 9.19 -20.19
N VAL A 124 4.65 9.76 -19.11
CA VAL A 124 3.93 10.70 -18.24
C VAL A 124 4.39 12.12 -18.54
N THR A 125 3.46 13.07 -18.42
CA THR A 125 3.79 14.47 -18.24
C THR A 125 3.58 14.87 -16.78
N ILE A 126 4.67 15.30 -16.15
CA ILE A 126 4.66 15.78 -14.77
C ILE A 126 4.80 17.30 -14.83
N LEU A 127 3.80 17.99 -14.27
CA LEU A 127 3.74 19.43 -14.03
C LEU A 127 4.14 19.71 -12.59
N ALA A 128 4.87 20.80 -12.35
CA ALA A 128 5.53 21.04 -11.08
C ALA A 128 5.66 22.53 -10.79
N ALA A 129 4.90 23.02 -9.81
CA ALA A 129 4.86 24.43 -9.47
C ALA A 129 6.18 24.90 -8.83
N THR A 130 6.66 26.07 -9.25
CA THR A 130 7.82 26.78 -8.66
C THR A 130 7.55 27.48 -7.35
N THR A 131 6.27 27.62 -6.98
CA THR A 131 5.84 27.96 -5.62
C THR A 131 6.14 26.84 -4.63
N CYS A 132 6.48 25.63 -5.07
CA CYS A 132 7.03 24.59 -4.21
C CYS A 132 8.34 25.07 -3.55
N PRO A 133 8.37 25.30 -2.22
CA PRO A 133 9.48 25.99 -1.56
C PRO A 133 10.78 25.19 -1.54
N GLU A 134 10.71 23.87 -1.76
CA GLU A 134 11.88 22.99 -1.79
C GLU A 134 12.50 22.79 -3.19
N LEU A 135 11.93 23.39 -4.25
CA LEU A 135 12.34 23.08 -5.63
C LEU A 135 13.83 23.35 -5.90
N VAL A 136 14.41 24.39 -5.28
CA VAL A 136 15.84 24.71 -5.44
C VAL A 136 16.74 23.63 -4.81
N PRO A 137 16.57 23.23 -3.53
CA PRO A 137 17.21 22.02 -2.97
C PRO A 137 17.06 20.75 -3.81
N TRP A 138 15.90 20.51 -4.40
CA TRP A 138 15.62 19.29 -5.17
C TRP A 138 16.09 19.34 -6.63
N ALA A 139 16.42 20.51 -7.18
CA ALA A 139 16.69 20.71 -8.61
C ALA A 139 17.79 19.76 -9.15
N ASP A 140 18.89 19.58 -8.41
CA ASP A 140 19.98 18.70 -8.84
C ASP A 140 19.58 17.22 -8.77
N THR A 141 18.75 16.83 -7.80
CA THR A 141 18.14 15.50 -7.72
C THR A 141 17.17 15.27 -8.88
N TRP A 142 16.40 16.29 -9.27
CA TRP A 142 15.47 16.22 -10.40
C TRP A 142 16.20 16.02 -11.72
N ALA A 143 17.28 16.78 -11.93
CA ALA A 143 18.16 16.59 -13.08
C ALA A 143 18.78 15.18 -13.09
N ALA A 144 19.29 14.69 -11.96
CA ALA A 144 19.90 13.36 -11.87
C ALA A 144 18.90 12.22 -12.14
N VAL A 145 17.71 12.25 -11.53
CA VAL A 145 16.67 11.21 -11.72
C VAL A 145 16.08 11.26 -13.14
N GLY A 146 16.00 12.45 -13.74
CA GLY A 146 15.58 12.65 -15.12
C GLY A 146 16.60 12.18 -16.16
N GLN A 147 17.89 12.51 -15.98
CA GLN A 147 18.97 12.07 -16.87
C GLN A 147 19.20 10.55 -16.87
N GLN A 148 18.81 9.85 -15.80
CA GLN A 148 18.85 8.38 -15.72
C GLN A 148 17.72 7.69 -16.54
N ARG A 149 16.79 8.44 -17.14
CA ARG A 149 15.68 7.88 -17.92
C ARG A 149 16.08 7.63 -19.38
N THR A 150 15.49 6.58 -19.95
CA THR A 150 15.77 6.18 -21.35
C THR A 150 15.52 7.33 -22.33
N PRO A 151 16.47 7.68 -23.20
CA PRO A 151 16.23 8.66 -24.25
C PRO A 151 15.11 8.24 -25.22
N PRO A 152 14.33 9.18 -25.77
CA PRO A 152 14.39 10.62 -25.48
C PRO A 152 13.66 10.92 -24.16
N THR A 153 14.36 11.55 -23.22
CA THR A 153 13.75 12.24 -22.07
C THR A 153 13.97 13.73 -22.28
N ARG A 154 12.90 14.52 -22.18
CA ARG A 154 12.95 15.98 -22.29
C ARG A 154 12.50 16.61 -20.99
N CYS A 155 13.12 17.74 -20.64
CA CYS A 155 12.67 18.63 -19.58
C CYS A 155 12.49 20.02 -20.18
N ILE A 156 11.41 20.69 -19.79
CA ILE A 156 11.17 22.11 -20.09
C ILE A 156 11.06 22.87 -18.76
N LEU A 157 11.65 24.06 -18.71
CA LEU A 157 11.42 25.06 -17.66
C LEU A 157 10.79 26.28 -18.32
N LEU A 158 9.75 26.83 -17.72
CA LEU A 158 9.20 28.12 -18.09
C LEU A 158 9.94 29.22 -17.33
N ALA A 159 10.37 30.29 -18.01
CA ALA A 159 11.22 31.33 -17.44
C ALA A 159 10.40 32.46 -16.80
N GLU A 160 9.49 32.08 -15.90
CA GLU A 160 8.76 32.98 -15.00
C GLU A 160 9.57 33.19 -13.71
N GLY A 161 9.59 34.41 -13.20
CA GLY A 161 10.47 34.81 -12.10
C GLY A 161 10.18 34.00 -10.83
N THR A 162 11.22 33.41 -10.24
CA THR A 162 11.03 32.53 -9.07
C THR A 162 10.51 33.32 -7.85
N PRO A 163 9.62 32.72 -7.04
CA PRO A 163 8.98 33.40 -5.90
C PRO A 163 9.93 33.66 -4.71
N ASP A 164 11.22 33.35 -4.85
CA ASP A 164 12.28 33.65 -3.88
C ASP A 164 12.76 35.12 -3.93
N GLY A 165 12.38 35.87 -4.96
CA GLY A 165 12.81 37.25 -5.16
C GLY A 165 14.24 37.41 -5.71
N THR A 166 14.89 36.34 -6.19
CA THR A 166 16.23 36.44 -6.77
C THR A 166 16.17 37.10 -8.16
N PRO A 167 16.94 38.18 -8.43
CA PRO A 167 16.88 38.87 -9.72
C PRO A 167 17.30 38.01 -10.93
N GLY A 168 16.33 37.63 -11.76
CA GLY A 168 16.56 36.93 -13.03
C GLY A 168 15.34 36.12 -13.49
N ARG A 169 15.29 35.74 -14.76
CA ARG A 169 14.17 34.98 -15.37
C ARG A 169 13.99 33.56 -14.82
N LEU A 170 14.94 33.06 -14.03
CA LEU A 170 14.89 31.79 -13.31
C LEU A 170 15.33 31.94 -11.84
N GLY A 171 15.56 33.19 -11.37
CA GLY A 171 16.18 33.52 -10.10
C GLY A 171 17.23 32.50 -9.61
N SER A 172 16.97 31.84 -8.49
CA SER A 172 17.87 30.84 -7.89
C SER A 172 18.02 29.53 -8.69
N LEU A 173 17.03 29.14 -9.50
CA LEU A 173 17.15 27.95 -10.36
C LEU A 173 18.22 28.11 -11.43
N ALA A 174 18.59 29.34 -11.82
CA ALA A 174 19.53 29.63 -12.90
C ALA A 174 20.92 28.97 -12.75
N GLY A 175 21.35 28.66 -11.52
CA GLY A 175 22.63 27.96 -11.26
C GLY A 175 22.55 26.43 -11.22
N THR A 176 21.34 25.86 -11.15
CA THR A 176 21.12 24.42 -10.86
C THR A 176 21.39 23.51 -12.06
N ALA A 177 21.64 22.23 -11.80
CA ALA A 177 21.71 21.22 -12.85
C ALA A 177 20.37 21.04 -13.59
N LEU A 178 19.23 21.39 -12.97
CA LEU A 178 17.91 21.39 -13.61
C LEU A 178 17.84 22.43 -14.73
N ALA A 179 18.29 23.66 -14.48
CA ALA A 179 18.35 24.71 -15.50
C ALA A 179 19.37 24.43 -16.61
N GLN A 180 20.43 23.69 -16.33
CA GLN A 180 21.41 23.24 -17.33
C GLN A 180 20.90 22.06 -18.18
N TRP A 181 20.00 21.23 -17.63
CA TRP A 181 19.44 20.06 -18.29
C TRP A 181 18.16 20.36 -19.10
N ALA A 182 17.36 21.31 -18.64
CA ALA A 182 16.08 21.66 -19.25
C ALA A 182 16.21 22.61 -20.45
N THR A 183 15.26 22.51 -21.37
CA THR A 183 15.02 23.57 -22.36
C THR A 183 14.26 24.70 -21.69
N VAL A 184 14.94 25.82 -21.42
CA VAL A 184 14.31 27.03 -20.90
C VAL A 184 13.50 27.72 -22.00
N ILE A 185 12.26 28.14 -21.67
CA ILE A 185 11.36 28.87 -22.58
C ILE A 185 10.93 30.17 -21.90
N GLU A 186 11.15 31.29 -22.59
CA GLU A 186 10.84 32.62 -22.09
C GLU A 186 9.48 33.09 -22.65
N GLY A 187 8.58 33.54 -21.79
CA GLY A 187 7.31 34.12 -22.21
C GLY A 187 7.48 35.58 -22.65
N GLN A 188 6.58 36.07 -23.49
CA GLN A 188 6.55 37.44 -23.95
C GLN A 188 5.68 38.28 -23.01
N VAL A 189 6.26 39.28 -22.36
CA VAL A 189 5.52 40.24 -21.52
C VAL A 189 4.72 41.17 -22.43
N THR A 190 3.39 41.15 -22.34
CA THR A 190 2.49 42.02 -23.11
C THR A 190 2.04 43.25 -22.30
N PRO A 191 2.39 44.48 -22.72
CA PRO A 191 1.79 45.70 -22.17
C PRO A 191 0.32 45.84 -22.58
N PRO A 192 -0.53 46.52 -21.78
CA PRO A 192 -0.16 47.29 -20.59
C PRO A 192 -0.07 46.46 -19.30
N ASP A 193 -0.72 45.30 -19.24
CA ASP A 193 -1.00 44.57 -18.00
C ASP A 193 0.20 43.76 -17.48
N ASN A 194 1.22 43.53 -18.33
CA ASN A 194 2.44 42.76 -18.06
C ASN A 194 2.21 41.26 -17.87
N GLU A 195 1.09 40.74 -18.40
CA GLU A 195 0.86 39.30 -18.56
C GLU A 195 2.00 38.65 -19.38
N ILE A 196 2.37 37.43 -19.02
CA ILE A 196 3.43 36.66 -19.66
C ILE A 196 2.77 35.64 -20.58
N LEU A 197 2.92 35.83 -21.90
CA LEU A 197 2.33 34.94 -22.90
C LEU A 197 3.38 33.95 -23.43
N TYR A 198 3.12 32.67 -23.24
CA TYR A 198 3.94 31.59 -23.80
C TYR A 198 3.48 31.18 -25.21
N ASP A 199 4.42 30.95 -26.12
CA ASP A 199 4.13 30.29 -27.40
C ASP A 199 3.95 28.78 -27.17
N TYR A 200 2.70 28.37 -26.93
CA TYR A 200 2.32 26.97 -26.84
C TYR A 200 2.69 26.14 -28.09
N THR A 201 2.85 26.76 -29.27
CA THR A 201 3.30 26.06 -30.48
C THR A 201 4.78 25.71 -30.39
N ASP A 202 5.63 26.62 -29.93
CA ASP A 202 7.05 26.36 -29.67
C ASP A 202 7.25 25.37 -28.52
N ILE A 203 6.47 25.49 -27.43
CA ILE A 203 6.40 24.48 -26.36
C ILE A 203 6.09 23.09 -26.97
N GLY A 204 5.04 22.98 -27.78
CA GLY A 204 4.66 21.71 -28.42
C GLY A 204 5.73 21.13 -29.34
N HIS A 205 6.43 21.98 -30.09
CA HIS A 205 7.58 21.55 -30.91
C HIS A 205 8.76 21.07 -30.05
N ARG A 206 9.03 21.69 -28.90
CA ARG A 206 10.08 21.29 -27.97
C ARG A 206 9.74 20.02 -27.18
N LEU A 207 8.46 19.78 -26.86
CA LEU A 207 7.96 18.55 -26.24
C LEU A 207 7.96 17.38 -27.22
N TRP A 208 7.20 17.49 -28.31
CA TRP A 208 6.87 16.37 -29.19
C TRP A 208 7.79 16.26 -30.41
N GLY A 209 8.58 17.30 -30.71
CA GLY A 209 9.43 17.34 -31.89
C GLY A 209 8.63 17.32 -33.19
N PRO A 210 9.16 16.73 -34.27
CA PRO A 210 8.48 16.63 -35.56
C PRO A 210 7.12 15.91 -35.51
N LEU A 211 6.88 15.06 -34.50
CA LEU A 211 5.63 14.31 -34.33
C LEU A 211 4.42 15.22 -34.04
N ALA A 212 4.62 16.45 -33.55
CA ALA A 212 3.54 17.43 -33.35
C ALA A 212 2.69 17.65 -34.61
N HIS A 213 3.29 17.60 -35.81
CA HIS A 213 2.58 17.75 -37.08
C HIS A 213 1.70 16.55 -37.46
N ALA A 214 1.95 15.36 -36.90
CA ALA A 214 1.13 14.18 -37.12
C ALA A 214 -0.15 14.22 -36.27
N ILE A 215 -0.06 14.70 -35.02
CA ILE A 215 -1.19 14.78 -34.09
C ILE A 215 -2.29 15.70 -34.65
N LYS A 216 -1.92 16.87 -35.19
CA LYS A 216 -2.86 17.81 -35.86
C LYS A 216 -3.60 17.22 -37.09
N ARG A 217 -3.26 16.02 -37.57
CA ARG A 217 -3.94 15.34 -38.70
C ARG A 217 -4.93 14.25 -38.28
N ARG A 218 -5.19 14.05 -36.98
CA ARG A 218 -6.15 13.04 -36.46
C ARG A 218 -7.34 13.62 -35.67
N GLY A 219 -7.54 14.94 -35.66
CA GLY A 219 -8.78 15.52 -35.16
C GLY A 219 -10.00 15.10 -35.99
N PRO A 220 -11.22 15.06 -35.42
CA PRO A 220 -12.42 14.72 -36.17
C PRO A 220 -12.67 15.75 -37.28
N ALA A 221 -12.99 15.27 -38.49
CA ALA A 221 -13.26 16.14 -39.62
C ALA A 221 -14.53 16.97 -39.37
N THR A 222 -14.42 18.29 -39.44
CA THR A 222 -15.57 19.22 -39.39
C THR A 222 -16.45 19.01 -40.61
N SER A 223 -17.60 18.35 -40.43
CA SER A 223 -18.63 18.23 -41.45
C SER A 223 -19.56 19.45 -41.42
N LEU A 224 -19.61 20.19 -42.53
CA LEU A 224 -20.66 21.15 -42.84
C LEU A 224 -21.35 20.69 -44.12
N THR A 225 -22.62 20.30 -44.00
CA THR A 225 -23.68 20.38 -45.05
C THR A 225 -23.44 19.67 -46.40
N GLU A 226 -24.38 18.96 -47.04
CA GLU A 226 -25.85 18.94 -46.98
C GLU A 226 -26.40 17.51 -47.26
N GLY A 227 -27.70 17.29 -47.06
CA GLY A 227 -28.50 16.51 -48.03
C GLY A 227 -29.08 15.16 -47.61
N ALA A 228 -30.39 15.03 -47.86
CA ALA A 228 -31.22 13.81 -47.91
C ALA A 228 -31.41 12.98 -46.61
N ALA A 229 -32.62 12.44 -46.47
CA ALA A 229 -33.03 11.54 -45.38
C ALA A 229 -33.83 10.37 -45.97
N ASP A 230 -33.75 9.20 -45.33
CA ASP A 230 -34.84 8.21 -45.24
C ASP A 230 -34.52 7.17 -44.13
N PRO A 231 -35.49 6.33 -43.69
CA PRO A 231 -35.55 5.87 -42.29
C PRO A 231 -34.94 4.48 -41.99
N MET A 232 -34.71 4.23 -40.69
CA MET A 232 -34.42 2.89 -40.15
C MET A 232 -35.67 2.03 -39.96
N PRO A 233 -35.57 0.69 -40.09
CA PRO A 233 -36.57 -0.25 -39.61
C PRO A 233 -36.35 -0.68 -38.14
N HIS A 234 -37.43 -1.01 -37.45
CA HIS A 234 -37.42 -1.74 -36.17
C HIS A 234 -37.10 -3.24 -36.37
N PRO A 235 -36.52 -3.91 -35.36
CA PRO A 235 -36.72 -5.33 -35.12
C PRO A 235 -37.78 -5.58 -34.02
N ASP A 236 -38.74 -6.45 -34.29
CA ASP A 236 -39.77 -6.88 -33.33
C ASP A 236 -39.32 -8.08 -32.47
N THR A 237 -40.04 -8.31 -31.37
CA THR A 237 -39.86 -9.45 -30.44
C THR A 237 -40.73 -10.64 -30.87
N ILE A 238 -40.42 -11.90 -30.44
CA ILE A 238 -41.37 -12.93 -29.91
C ILE A 238 -40.77 -14.37 -29.87
N ASN A 239 -40.66 -14.94 -28.65
CA ASN A 239 -41.04 -16.31 -28.17
C ASN A 239 -40.70 -17.62 -28.95
N ALA A 240 -40.65 -18.82 -28.33
CA ALA A 240 -40.47 -19.29 -26.93
C ALA A 240 -40.41 -20.86 -26.92
N MET A 241 -40.67 -21.49 -25.75
CA MET A 241 -40.88 -22.94 -25.45
C MET A 241 -39.58 -23.75 -25.21
N ALA A 242 -39.30 -24.32 -24.03
CA ALA A 242 -39.94 -25.42 -23.26
C ALA A 242 -39.43 -26.83 -23.69
N SER A 243 -39.27 -27.87 -22.84
CA SER A 243 -39.62 -28.08 -21.42
C SER A 243 -38.74 -29.16 -20.71
N GLN A 244 -38.89 -29.24 -19.39
CA GLN A 244 -38.39 -30.22 -18.38
C GLN A 244 -39.11 -31.62 -18.48
N PRO A 245 -38.90 -32.68 -17.63
CA PRO A 245 -37.95 -32.93 -16.50
C PRO A 245 -37.32 -34.39 -16.49
N PRO A 246 -37.25 -35.27 -15.42
CA PRO A 246 -35.97 -35.92 -15.03
C PRO A 246 -35.95 -37.44 -14.65
N SER A 247 -34.75 -38.02 -14.49
CA SER A 247 -34.50 -39.37 -13.94
C SER A 247 -32.99 -39.57 -13.63
N LYS A 248 -32.46 -40.33 -12.67
CA LYS A 248 -32.80 -40.82 -11.30
C LYS A 248 -31.73 -41.90 -10.94
N LYS A 249 -30.90 -41.68 -9.91
CA LYS A 249 -29.98 -42.66 -9.27
C LYS A 249 -28.80 -43.15 -10.17
N GLY A 250 -27.58 -43.41 -9.70
CA GLY A 250 -26.98 -43.30 -8.36
C GLY A 250 -26.59 -44.68 -7.77
N PHE A 251 -25.30 -44.95 -7.52
CA PHE A 251 -24.85 -46.24 -6.99
C PHE A 251 -23.60 -46.18 -6.06
N TRP A 252 -23.84 -46.39 -4.76
CA TRP A 252 -22.96 -46.95 -3.69
C TRP A 252 -21.49 -46.53 -3.50
N SER A 253 -21.16 -46.30 -2.23
CA SER A 253 -20.04 -47.00 -1.57
C SER A 253 -20.52 -47.64 -0.24
N ARG A 254 -19.76 -48.58 0.32
CA ARG A 254 -20.06 -49.27 1.60
C ARG A 254 -18.93 -49.05 2.60
N LEU A 255 -19.29 -49.05 3.90
CA LEU A 255 -18.59 -49.53 5.12
C LEU A 255 -19.21 -48.73 6.29
N ARG A 256 -19.89 -49.26 7.33
CA ARG A 256 -19.69 -50.47 8.18
C ARG A 256 -18.27 -50.55 8.76
N GLY A 257 -18.03 -50.44 10.06
CA GLY A 257 -18.90 -50.15 11.22
C GLY A 257 -18.01 -49.72 12.41
N GLY A 258 -18.45 -49.60 13.66
CA GLY A 258 -19.76 -49.86 14.30
C GLY A 258 -19.54 -50.23 15.78
N ALA A 259 -20.56 -50.04 16.65
CA ALA A 259 -20.55 -50.32 18.10
C ALA A 259 -19.60 -49.45 18.98
N ASP A 260 -19.86 -49.18 20.26
CA ASP A 260 -21.13 -48.95 20.97
C ASP A 260 -20.88 -48.32 22.36
N SER A 261 -21.95 -48.07 23.15
CA SER A 261 -21.95 -47.74 24.60
C SER A 261 -21.42 -46.36 25.04
N GLN A 262 -21.70 -45.85 26.27
CA GLN A 262 -22.97 -45.63 26.99
C GLN A 262 -22.70 -44.80 28.26
N SER A 263 -23.70 -44.06 28.76
CA SER A 263 -23.67 -43.27 30.03
C SER A 263 -22.72 -42.03 30.00
N SER A 264 -22.91 -40.96 30.78
CA SER A 264 -23.33 -40.93 32.18
C SER A 264 -24.00 -39.61 32.64
N ALA A 265 -24.73 -39.71 33.76
CA ALA A 265 -25.01 -38.69 34.77
C ALA A 265 -25.52 -37.29 34.33
N ALA A 266 -26.83 -37.06 34.52
CA ALA A 266 -27.33 -35.71 34.78
C ALA A 266 -26.75 -35.20 36.13
N ARG A 267 -26.36 -33.92 36.19
CA ARG A 267 -25.77 -33.32 37.40
C ARG A 267 -26.53 -32.05 37.80
N THR A 268 -26.94 -32.01 39.07
CA THR A 268 -27.80 -30.96 39.65
C THR A 268 -27.19 -29.56 39.51
N GLN A 269 -27.98 -28.60 39.04
CA GLN A 269 -27.63 -27.18 39.12
C GLN A 269 -27.90 -26.65 40.53
N THR A 270 -26.84 -26.32 41.26
CA THR A 270 -26.94 -25.52 42.50
C THR A 270 -26.97 -24.03 42.15
N ALA A 271 -27.89 -23.29 42.77
CA ALA A 271 -27.97 -21.84 42.59
C ALA A 271 -26.74 -21.14 43.19
N LEU A 272 -26.12 -20.25 42.42
CA LEU A 272 -25.03 -19.39 42.89
C LEU A 272 -25.59 -18.23 43.71
N GLY A 273 -25.06 -18.04 44.92
CA GLY A 273 -25.40 -16.90 45.77
C GLY A 273 -24.83 -15.59 45.25
N ALA A 274 -25.45 -14.46 45.62
CA ALA A 274 -24.99 -13.13 45.22
C ALA A 274 -23.61 -12.79 45.81
N VAL A 275 -22.71 -12.30 44.97
CA VAL A 275 -21.38 -11.81 45.38
C VAL A 275 -21.50 -10.39 45.92
N PRO A 276 -20.92 -10.06 47.09
CA PRO A 276 -21.00 -8.71 47.65
C PRO A 276 -20.17 -7.69 46.87
N PRO A 277 -20.68 -6.47 46.62
CA PRO A 277 -19.92 -5.39 45.99
C PRO A 277 -18.97 -4.76 47.02
N GLY A 278 -17.66 -5.04 46.95
CA GLY A 278 -16.73 -4.53 47.97
C GLY A 278 -15.22 -4.69 47.75
N SER A 279 -14.76 -5.21 46.61
CA SER A 279 -13.32 -5.26 46.31
C SER A 279 -12.91 -4.08 45.42
N SER A 280 -12.42 -3.00 46.05
CA SER A 280 -11.74 -1.90 45.36
C SER A 280 -10.40 -2.39 44.79
N GLY A 281 -10.44 -3.09 43.66
CA GLY A 281 -9.27 -3.66 43.02
C GLY A 281 -8.31 -2.57 42.56
N THR A 282 -7.08 -2.60 43.07
CA THR A 282 -6.00 -1.71 42.63
C THR A 282 -5.80 -1.89 41.12
N ARG A 283 -6.21 -0.89 40.31
CA ARG A 283 -5.99 -0.92 38.86
C ARG A 283 -4.49 -0.90 38.62
N VAL A 284 -3.93 -2.03 38.22
CA VAL A 284 -2.53 -2.14 37.80
C VAL A 284 -2.39 -1.31 36.54
N VAL A 285 -1.75 -0.14 36.65
CA VAL A 285 -1.40 0.68 35.49
C VAL A 285 -0.30 -0.05 34.75
N LEU A 286 -0.62 -0.60 33.58
CA LEU A 286 0.37 -1.17 32.68
C LEU A 286 1.23 -0.05 32.10
N PRO A 287 2.54 -0.28 31.84
CA PRO A 287 3.35 0.70 31.13
C PRO A 287 2.82 0.88 29.69
N PRO A 288 3.05 2.06 29.07
CA PRO A 288 2.53 2.38 27.73
C PRO A 288 3.11 1.46 26.66
N SER A 289 2.28 1.14 25.65
CA SER A 289 2.56 0.28 24.50
C SER A 289 3.92 0.58 23.88
N ARG A 290 4.67 -0.45 23.48
CA ARG A 290 5.99 -0.29 22.84
C ARG A 290 5.95 -0.63 21.36
N LEU A 291 6.30 0.34 20.53
CA LEU A 291 6.35 0.20 19.08
C LEU A 291 7.68 -0.44 18.63
N ILE A 292 7.60 -1.42 17.74
CA ILE A 292 8.72 -2.07 17.07
C ILE A 292 8.45 -2.01 15.57
N VAL A 293 9.34 -1.41 14.79
CA VAL A 293 9.18 -1.31 13.32
C VAL A 293 10.27 -2.15 12.65
N VAL A 294 9.85 -3.10 11.81
CA VAL A 294 10.71 -4.14 11.25
C VAL A 294 11.07 -3.80 9.80
N VAL A 295 12.27 -3.23 9.64
CA VAL A 295 12.80 -2.68 8.40
C VAL A 295 13.90 -3.59 7.86
N GLY A 296 14.21 -3.52 6.56
CA GLY A 296 15.35 -4.23 5.98
C GLY A 296 15.49 -3.92 4.49
N GLY A 297 16.69 -3.53 4.05
CA GLY A 297 16.87 -2.86 2.76
C GLY A 297 16.67 -3.73 1.50
N LYS A 298 16.50 -5.04 1.65
CA LYS A 298 16.35 -5.98 0.53
C LYS A 298 15.08 -6.83 0.67
N GLY A 299 14.31 -6.90 -0.41
CA GLY A 299 13.15 -7.79 -0.49
C GLY A 299 13.53 -9.25 -0.20
N GLY A 300 12.75 -9.90 0.66
CA GLY A 300 12.95 -11.32 0.98
C GLY A 300 14.06 -11.65 1.99
N VAL A 301 14.61 -10.68 2.75
CA VAL A 301 15.44 -10.97 3.94
C VAL A 301 14.67 -11.65 5.08
N GLY A 302 13.33 -11.59 5.04
CA GLY A 302 12.42 -12.30 5.95
C GLY A 302 11.77 -11.44 7.03
N LYS A 303 11.63 -10.12 6.81
CA LYS A 303 11.01 -9.14 7.72
C LYS A 303 9.72 -9.69 8.34
N THR A 304 8.73 -10.04 7.52
CA THR A 304 7.42 -10.56 7.95
C THR A 304 7.51 -11.79 8.83
N THR A 305 8.47 -12.67 8.58
CA THR A 305 8.70 -13.88 9.39
C THR A 305 9.32 -13.56 10.75
N VAL A 306 10.11 -12.48 10.84
CA VAL A 306 10.57 -11.91 12.11
C VAL A 306 9.43 -11.20 12.83
N SER A 307 8.66 -10.37 12.13
CA SER A 307 7.49 -9.64 12.64
C SER A 307 6.45 -10.59 13.24
N ALA A 308 6.07 -11.65 12.53
CA ALA A 308 5.16 -12.68 13.02
C ALA A 308 5.70 -13.43 14.26
N ALA A 309 7.01 -13.70 14.32
CA ALA A 309 7.63 -14.37 15.47
C ALA A 309 7.78 -13.46 16.69
N LEU A 310 8.07 -12.17 16.49
CA LEU A 310 8.03 -11.14 17.54
C LEU A 310 6.63 -11.03 18.15
N LEU A 311 5.60 -10.92 17.30
CA LEU A 311 4.20 -10.88 17.71
C LEU A 311 3.78 -12.12 18.51
N GLN A 312 4.06 -13.31 18.00
CA GLN A 312 3.74 -14.55 18.69
C GLN A 312 4.47 -14.68 20.02
N SER A 313 5.71 -14.22 20.09
CA SER A 313 6.48 -14.22 21.33
C SER A 313 5.96 -13.19 22.33
N ALA A 314 5.58 -11.98 21.88
CA ALA A 314 5.02 -10.94 22.75
C ALA A 314 3.67 -11.37 23.35
N ALA A 315 2.79 -11.98 22.54
CA ALA A 315 1.55 -12.59 22.99
C ALA A 315 1.76 -13.70 24.05
N GLN A 316 2.83 -14.50 23.92
CA GLN A 316 3.17 -15.55 24.90
C GLN A 316 3.84 -15.02 26.18
N VAL A 317 4.72 -14.01 26.06
CA VAL A 317 5.60 -13.51 27.12
C VAL A 317 4.92 -12.42 27.96
N TYR A 318 4.22 -11.49 27.31
CA TYR A 318 3.51 -10.38 27.96
C TYR A 318 1.98 -10.59 28.01
N GLY A 319 1.45 -11.57 27.29
CA GLY A 319 0.02 -11.90 27.25
C GLY A 319 -0.80 -11.15 26.19
N GLY A 320 -0.15 -10.32 25.36
CA GLY A 320 -0.79 -9.37 24.48
C GLY A 320 0.16 -8.74 23.45
N ALA A 321 -0.32 -8.49 22.23
CA ALA A 321 0.38 -7.80 21.14
C ALA A 321 -0.55 -7.38 19.97
N VAL A 322 -0.16 -6.34 19.21
CA VAL A 322 -0.81 -5.92 17.96
C VAL A 322 0.20 -5.93 16.80
N GLY A 323 -0.14 -6.56 15.68
CA GLY A 323 0.64 -6.52 14.43
C GLY A 323 0.00 -5.62 13.38
N LEU A 324 0.81 -4.85 12.64
CA LEU A 324 0.40 -4.05 11.48
C LEU A 324 1.19 -4.48 10.25
N ASP A 325 0.49 -4.87 9.18
CA ASP A 325 1.08 -5.18 7.87
C ASP A 325 1.09 -3.91 7.00
N LEU A 326 2.23 -3.23 6.96
CA LEU A 326 2.48 -2.00 6.19
C LEU A 326 3.30 -2.29 4.91
N ASP A 327 3.44 -3.54 4.48
CA ASP A 327 4.02 -3.93 3.18
C ASP A 327 2.89 -4.00 2.14
N TYR A 328 2.32 -2.86 1.76
CA TYR A 328 1.10 -2.79 0.92
C TYR A 328 1.26 -3.41 -0.48
N LEU A 329 2.49 -3.48 -0.98
CA LEU A 329 2.80 -4.11 -2.25
C LEU A 329 2.76 -5.65 -2.17
N LYS A 330 3.15 -6.24 -1.03
CA LYS A 330 3.21 -7.70 -0.83
C LYS A 330 2.83 -8.08 0.60
N PRO A 331 1.63 -7.74 1.09
CA PRO A 331 1.27 -7.99 2.48
C PRO A 331 1.28 -9.50 2.76
N ASN A 332 1.97 -9.89 3.82
CA ASN A 332 2.28 -11.29 4.17
C ASN A 332 1.96 -11.63 5.64
N LEU A 333 1.80 -10.64 6.52
CA LEU A 333 1.80 -10.84 7.97
C LEU A 333 0.61 -11.69 8.40
N ALA A 334 -0.57 -11.39 7.84
CA ALA A 334 -1.80 -12.17 8.04
C ALA A 334 -1.65 -13.66 7.65
N LEU A 335 -0.86 -13.98 6.62
CA LEU A 335 -0.66 -15.36 6.14
C LEU A 335 0.10 -16.23 7.15
N HIS A 336 0.77 -15.62 8.13
CA HIS A 336 1.40 -16.32 9.27
C HIS A 336 0.41 -16.65 10.41
N PHE A 337 -0.87 -16.28 10.31
CA PHE A 337 -1.87 -16.51 11.38
C PHE A 337 -3.20 -17.10 10.89
N TRP A 338 -3.57 -16.87 9.63
CA TRP A 338 -4.82 -17.33 9.03
C TRP A 338 -4.63 -17.92 7.63
N GLY A 339 -5.50 -18.85 7.27
CA GLY A 339 -5.62 -19.40 5.92
C GLY A 339 -6.05 -18.36 4.87
N SER A 340 -5.64 -18.59 3.62
CA SER A 340 -6.03 -17.77 2.47
C SER A 340 -7.54 -17.66 2.25
N ASP A 341 -8.29 -18.62 2.79
CA ASP A 341 -9.70 -18.85 2.48
C ASP A 341 -10.62 -18.37 3.63
N GLU A 342 -10.06 -17.83 4.72
CA GLU A 342 -10.79 -17.50 5.95
C GLU A 342 -11.64 -16.21 5.88
N GLY A 343 -11.67 -15.54 4.72
CA GLY A 343 -12.55 -14.39 4.48
C GLY A 343 -12.18 -13.15 5.31
N LEU A 344 -10.89 -12.92 5.53
CA LEU A 344 -10.36 -11.79 6.28
C LEU A 344 -10.87 -10.43 5.74
N PRO A 345 -11.06 -9.42 6.61
CA PRO A 345 -11.28 -8.05 6.18
C PRO A 345 -10.11 -7.54 5.32
N ASP A 346 -10.42 -7.13 4.09
CA ASP A 346 -9.48 -6.48 3.17
C ASP A 346 -9.26 -5.02 3.61
N LEU A 347 -8.04 -4.67 4.01
CA LEU A 347 -7.70 -3.30 4.40
C LEU A 347 -7.86 -2.31 3.24
N GLY A 348 -7.76 -2.79 1.99
CA GLY A 348 -8.09 -1.98 0.83
C GLY A 348 -9.55 -1.52 0.80
N ILE A 349 -10.50 -2.25 1.43
CA ILE A 349 -11.91 -1.81 1.51
C ILE A 349 -12.04 -0.62 2.47
N LEU A 350 -11.24 -0.56 3.54
CA LEU A 350 -11.19 0.61 4.41
C LEU A 350 -10.63 1.83 3.66
N PHE A 351 -9.62 1.62 2.81
CA PHE A 351 -9.05 2.67 1.96
C PHE A 351 -10.08 3.18 0.93
N ASP A 352 -10.76 2.27 0.23
CA ASP A 352 -11.84 2.64 -0.71
C ASP A 352 -12.95 3.44 0.01
N GLN A 353 -13.33 3.03 1.23
CA GLN A 353 -14.35 3.71 2.05
C GLN A 353 -13.91 5.11 2.48
N ILE A 354 -12.64 5.28 2.86
CA ILE A 354 -12.09 6.57 3.26
C ILE A 354 -12.01 7.53 2.07
N GLU A 355 -11.57 7.10 0.88
CA GLU A 355 -11.55 7.96 -0.30
C GLU A 355 -12.95 8.34 -0.79
N VAL A 356 -13.89 7.38 -0.78
CA VAL A 356 -15.30 7.67 -1.05
C VAL A 356 -15.86 8.69 -0.04
N ALA A 357 -15.48 8.61 1.23
CA ALA A 357 -15.89 9.57 2.25
C ALA A 357 -15.25 10.95 2.02
N ARG A 358 -13.94 11.02 1.77
CA ARG A 358 -13.19 12.25 1.43
C ARG A 358 -13.77 12.98 0.22
N SER A 359 -14.26 12.25 -0.79
CA SER A 359 -14.88 12.80 -2.00
C SER A 359 -16.22 13.53 -1.76
N GLN A 360 -16.84 13.40 -0.58
CA GLN A 360 -18.10 14.09 -0.25
C GLN A 360 -17.86 15.53 0.23
N PRO A 361 -18.84 16.45 0.09
CA PRO A 361 -18.75 17.78 0.67
C PRO A 361 -18.58 17.73 2.19
N GLY A 362 -17.40 18.16 2.69
CA GLY A 362 -17.02 18.04 4.10
C GLY A 362 -16.35 16.70 4.47
N GLY A 363 -15.94 15.89 3.48
CA GLY A 363 -15.40 14.55 3.64
C GLY A 363 -14.06 14.42 4.37
N HIS A 364 -13.29 15.51 4.49
CA HIS A 364 -12.02 15.55 5.23
C HIS A 364 -12.23 15.74 6.75
N ASP A 365 -13.17 14.99 7.35
CA ASP A 365 -13.39 14.96 8.80
C ASP A 365 -12.50 13.90 9.48
N PRO A 366 -11.49 14.28 10.28
CA PRO A 366 -10.62 13.31 10.97
C PRO A 366 -11.36 12.48 12.02
N GLU A 367 -12.50 12.95 12.55
CA GLU A 367 -13.33 12.14 13.45
C GLU A 367 -14.11 11.08 12.67
N MET A 368 -14.49 11.33 11.42
CA MET A 368 -15.08 10.33 10.53
C MET A 368 -14.06 9.27 10.13
N GLU A 369 -12.86 9.67 9.70
CA GLU A 369 -11.79 8.73 9.33
C GLU A 369 -11.42 7.83 10.52
N ARG A 370 -11.27 8.41 11.72
CA ARG A 370 -11.07 7.64 12.96
C ARG A 370 -12.22 6.68 13.23
N ARG A 371 -13.49 7.11 13.10
CA ARG A 371 -14.67 6.25 13.27
C ARG A 371 -14.74 5.11 12.25
N LEU A 372 -14.26 5.30 11.02
CA LEU A 372 -14.16 4.24 10.01
C LEU A 372 -13.08 3.22 10.36
N VAL A 373 -11.90 3.69 10.79
CA VAL A 373 -10.82 2.83 11.32
C VAL A 373 -11.33 2.02 12.51
N ASP A 374 -11.89 2.68 13.53
CA ASP A 374 -12.41 2.01 14.74
C ASP A 374 -13.45 0.92 14.41
N GLN A 375 -14.41 1.20 13.51
CA GLN A 375 -15.43 0.24 13.09
C GLN A 375 -14.89 -0.95 12.30
N TRP A 376 -13.88 -0.73 11.44
CA TRP A 376 -13.25 -1.80 10.68
C TRP A 376 -12.36 -2.67 11.59
N MET A 377 -11.69 -2.06 12.57
CA MET A 377 -10.88 -2.75 13.58
C MET A 377 -11.73 -3.60 14.54
N ASP A 378 -12.89 -3.09 14.99
CA ASP A 378 -13.87 -3.84 15.80
C ASP A 378 -14.42 -5.10 15.07
N ALA A 379 -14.26 -5.17 13.74
CA ALA A 379 -14.65 -6.31 12.91
C ALA A 379 -13.52 -7.34 12.66
N LEU A 380 -12.29 -7.09 13.11
CA LEU A 380 -11.18 -8.02 12.92
C LEU A 380 -11.35 -9.29 13.78
N PRO A 381 -11.14 -10.49 13.21
CA PRO A 381 -10.98 -11.69 14.01
C PRO A 381 -9.67 -11.62 14.83
N PRO A 382 -9.59 -12.25 16.00
CA PRO A 382 -8.31 -12.40 16.70
C PRO A 382 -7.38 -13.34 15.92
N ALA A 383 -6.12 -12.94 15.75
CA ALA A 383 -5.07 -13.75 15.14
C ALA A 383 -4.54 -14.85 16.07
N GLY A 384 -4.83 -14.73 17.36
CA GLY A 384 -4.49 -15.71 18.38
C GLY A 384 -4.94 -15.27 19.77
N ARG A 385 -4.58 -16.05 20.79
CA ARG A 385 -4.82 -15.66 22.19
C ARG A 385 -3.89 -14.51 22.57
N GLY A 386 -4.45 -13.33 22.84
CA GLY A 386 -3.66 -12.13 23.14
C GLY A 386 -2.90 -11.61 21.91
N LEU A 387 -3.49 -11.75 20.72
CA LEU A 387 -2.89 -11.25 19.49
C LEU A 387 -3.97 -10.73 18.53
N VAL A 388 -3.83 -9.46 18.15
CA VAL A 388 -4.53 -8.84 17.02
C VAL A 388 -3.52 -8.63 15.89
N VAL A 389 -3.94 -8.84 14.64
CA VAL A 389 -3.14 -8.47 13.46
C VAL A 389 -4.05 -7.71 12.49
N VAL A 390 -3.58 -6.56 12.03
CA VAL A 390 -4.18 -5.81 10.94
C VAL A 390 -3.61 -6.37 9.63
N PRO A 391 -4.41 -7.07 8.81
CA PRO A 391 -3.97 -7.53 7.49
C PRO A 391 -3.73 -6.33 6.57
N GLY A 392 -2.81 -6.47 5.62
CA GLY A 392 -2.71 -5.53 4.51
C GLY A 392 -3.76 -5.82 3.42
N PRO A 393 -3.84 -5.00 2.36
CA PRO A 393 -4.85 -5.15 1.30
C PRO A 393 -4.75 -6.48 0.54
N HIS A 394 -5.88 -6.95 0.02
CA HIS A 394 -5.93 -8.22 -0.71
C HIS A 394 -5.15 -8.16 -2.04
N ARG A 395 -4.11 -9.02 -2.13
CA ARG A 395 -3.26 -9.24 -3.31
C ARG A 395 -4.00 -9.56 -4.60
N ASN A 396 -5.25 -10.02 -4.51
CA ASN A 396 -6.09 -10.39 -5.63
C ASN A 396 -6.90 -9.19 -6.19
N ARG A 397 -6.71 -7.98 -5.64
CA ARG A 397 -7.21 -6.73 -6.24
C ARG A 397 -6.58 -6.53 -7.62
N LEU A 398 -7.35 -5.95 -8.55
CA LEU A 398 -6.90 -5.64 -9.92
C LEU A 398 -5.78 -4.58 -9.95
N HIS A 399 -5.75 -3.72 -8.93
CA HIS A 399 -4.75 -2.67 -8.72
C HIS A 399 -4.24 -2.74 -7.28
N PRO A 400 -2.96 -2.42 -7.00
CA PRO A 400 -2.48 -2.24 -5.64
C PRO A 400 -3.28 -1.14 -4.94
N ALA A 401 -3.78 -1.43 -3.73
CA ALA A 401 -4.42 -0.42 -2.89
C ALA A 401 -3.37 0.19 -1.96
N PHE A 402 -3.00 1.44 -2.22
CA PHE A 402 -2.15 2.22 -1.33
C PHE A 402 -3.01 2.88 -0.24
N PRO A 403 -2.47 3.13 0.96
CA PRO A 403 -3.18 3.86 2.00
C PRO A 403 -3.44 5.31 1.56
N PRO A 404 -4.62 5.87 1.85
CA PRO A 404 -4.86 7.31 1.74
C PRO A 404 -3.92 8.07 2.68
N LEU A 405 -3.49 9.27 2.27
CA LEU A 405 -2.57 10.12 3.03
C LEU A 405 -2.96 10.22 4.52
N GLY A 406 -2.02 9.93 5.41
CA GLY A 406 -2.18 10.05 6.87
C GLY A 406 -2.91 8.87 7.56
N ILE A 407 -3.57 7.99 6.82
CA ILE A 407 -4.18 6.77 7.39
C ILE A 407 -3.18 5.84 8.10
N PRO A 408 -1.90 5.72 7.67
CA PRO A 408 -0.91 4.96 8.42
C PRO A 408 -0.73 5.43 9.87
N ASP A 409 -0.79 6.75 10.15
CA ASP A 409 -0.71 7.26 11.53
C ASP A 409 -1.99 6.97 12.32
N LEU A 410 -3.17 6.96 11.68
CA LEU A 410 -4.41 6.52 12.34
C LEU A 410 -4.37 5.02 12.69
N LEU A 411 -3.85 4.16 11.82
CA LEU A 411 -3.68 2.72 12.09
C LEU A 411 -2.69 2.47 13.23
N ILE A 412 -1.53 3.14 13.22
CA ILE A 412 -0.50 3.04 14.26
C ILE A 412 -1.01 3.64 15.59
N GLY A 413 -1.68 4.79 15.54
CA GLY A 413 -2.30 5.44 16.68
C GLY A 413 -3.40 4.58 17.30
N TRP A 414 -4.24 3.94 16.50
CA TRP A 414 -5.22 2.96 16.97
C TRP A 414 -4.55 1.80 17.70
N ALA A 415 -3.51 1.20 17.12
CA ALA A 415 -2.81 0.06 17.70
C ALA A 415 -2.12 0.41 19.03
N MET A 416 -1.48 1.58 19.11
CA MET A 416 -0.83 2.07 20.32
C MET A 416 -1.84 2.35 21.46
N ASN A 417 -3.11 2.63 21.15
CA ASN A 417 -4.16 2.90 22.12
C ASN A 417 -4.82 1.65 22.72
N GLN A 418 -4.50 0.42 22.28
CA GLN A 418 -5.16 -0.82 22.75
C GLN A 418 -4.77 -1.26 24.19
N GLU A 419 -4.00 -0.46 24.94
CA GLU A 419 -3.29 -0.85 26.20
C GLU A 419 -2.35 -2.07 26.03
N GLU A 420 -2.10 -2.53 24.80
CA GLU A 420 -1.35 -3.76 24.48
C GLU A 420 0.18 -3.61 24.68
N PRO A 421 0.90 -4.61 25.24
CA PRO A 421 2.31 -4.48 25.59
C PRO A 421 3.26 -4.09 24.44
N VAL A 422 3.00 -4.59 23.23
CA VAL A 422 3.87 -4.45 22.05
C VAL A 422 3.03 -4.24 20.80
N VAL A 423 3.41 -3.26 19.99
CA VAL A 423 2.91 -3.07 18.62
C VAL A 423 4.07 -3.35 17.65
N VAL A 424 3.86 -4.18 16.63
CA VAL A 424 4.88 -4.52 15.63
C VAL A 424 4.41 -4.15 14.23
N CYS A 425 5.14 -3.28 13.54
CA CYS A 425 4.91 -2.93 12.14
C CYS A 425 5.87 -3.68 11.22
N ASP A 426 5.35 -4.40 10.22
CA ASP A 426 6.12 -4.95 9.10
C ASP A 426 6.00 -3.98 7.91
N THR A 427 7.09 -3.40 7.41
CA THR A 427 7.04 -2.34 6.36
C THR A 427 7.36 -2.86 4.97
N ASP A 428 7.18 -2.10 3.87
CA ASP A 428 7.88 -2.40 2.61
C ASP A 428 9.41 -2.11 2.75
N PRO A 429 10.34 -2.81 2.07
CA PRO A 429 11.77 -2.49 2.04
C PRO A 429 12.16 -1.15 1.37
N ALA A 430 11.28 -0.53 0.59
CA ALA A 430 11.56 0.71 -0.16
C ALA A 430 11.45 2.01 0.65
N LEU A 431 10.98 1.93 1.90
CA LEU A 431 10.69 3.07 2.79
C LEU A 431 9.63 4.03 2.21
N ASP A 432 8.44 3.50 1.92
CA ASP A 432 7.26 4.28 1.51
C ASP A 432 6.71 5.20 2.63
N GLU A 433 5.67 5.98 2.35
CA GLU A 433 5.01 6.87 3.33
C GLU A 433 4.71 6.16 4.65
N SER A 434 4.22 4.91 4.60
CA SER A 434 3.81 4.18 5.79
C SER A 434 4.98 3.67 6.62
N ALA A 435 6.04 3.21 5.95
CA ALA A 435 7.31 2.91 6.60
C ALA A 435 7.86 4.17 7.29
N GLN A 436 7.84 5.32 6.60
CA GLN A 436 8.29 6.61 7.14
C GLN A 436 7.45 7.08 8.33
N THR A 437 6.12 6.95 8.27
CA THR A 437 5.22 7.24 9.40
C THR A 437 5.53 6.35 10.60
N ALA A 438 5.74 5.04 10.38
CA ALA A 438 6.13 4.11 11.42
C ALA A 438 7.51 4.44 12.03
N ILE A 439 8.49 4.78 11.20
CA ILE A 439 9.83 5.24 11.64
C ILE A 439 9.73 6.49 12.50
N LYS A 440 9.02 7.52 12.03
CA LYS A 440 8.78 8.77 12.77
C LYS A 440 8.08 8.53 14.10
N ARG A 441 7.12 7.60 14.16
CA ARG A 441 6.47 7.21 15.42
C ARG A 441 7.41 6.46 16.37
N ALA A 442 8.27 5.59 15.84
CA ALA A 442 9.26 4.85 16.62
C ALA A 442 10.31 5.77 17.26
N GLU A 443 10.60 6.93 16.66
CA GLU A 443 11.52 7.94 17.19
C GLU A 443 11.12 8.39 18.60
N HIS A 444 9.83 8.45 18.90
CA HIS A 444 9.31 8.76 20.23
C HIS A 444 9.05 7.49 21.05
N ASP A 445 8.19 6.60 20.53
CA ASP A 445 7.54 5.56 21.34
C ASP A 445 8.25 4.18 21.32
N GLY A 446 9.23 3.97 20.43
CA GLY A 446 9.66 2.63 20.03
C GLY A 446 11.14 2.45 19.67
N VAL A 447 11.39 1.44 18.81
CA VAL A 447 12.69 1.07 18.22
C VAL A 447 12.54 0.60 16.77
N LEU A 448 13.61 0.70 15.99
CA LEU A 448 13.73 0.02 14.68
C LEU A 448 14.48 -1.30 14.84
N ILE A 449 13.99 -2.35 14.20
CA ILE A 449 14.73 -3.60 14.00
C ILE A 449 15.10 -3.71 12.53
N LEU A 450 16.39 -3.61 12.22
CA LEU A 450 16.95 -3.91 10.91
C LEU A 450 17.11 -5.42 10.76
N VAL A 451 16.44 -6.01 9.77
CA VAL A 451 16.54 -7.43 9.41
C VAL A 451 17.40 -7.58 8.16
N THR A 452 18.45 -8.39 8.25
CA THR A 452 19.35 -8.68 7.12
C THR A 452 19.69 -10.16 7.01
N THR A 453 20.46 -10.55 5.99
CA THR A 453 20.97 -11.92 5.78
C THR A 453 22.49 -11.89 5.59
N PRO A 454 23.23 -13.00 5.80
CA PRO A 454 24.69 -13.07 5.59
C PRO A 454 25.12 -13.04 4.11
N GLU A 455 24.28 -12.48 3.24
CA GLU A 455 24.45 -12.35 1.80
C GLU A 455 24.93 -10.91 1.51
N GLN A 456 26.05 -10.73 0.79
CA GLN A 456 26.73 -9.43 0.68
C GLN A 456 25.83 -8.29 0.15
N ASP A 457 24.94 -8.59 -0.78
CA ASP A 457 23.99 -7.63 -1.36
C ASP A 457 22.89 -7.22 -0.36
N ALA A 458 22.45 -8.13 0.52
CA ALA A 458 21.52 -7.82 1.61
C ALA A 458 22.18 -6.93 2.68
N ILE A 459 23.45 -7.19 2.98
CA ILE A 459 24.24 -6.37 3.92
C ILE A 459 24.39 -4.94 3.38
N LEU A 460 24.81 -4.78 2.13
CA LEU A 460 24.99 -3.47 1.50
C LEU A 460 23.67 -2.67 1.40
N GLU A 461 22.55 -3.30 1.01
CA GLU A 461 21.25 -2.60 1.00
C GLU A 461 20.75 -2.26 2.42
N THR A 462 21.06 -3.10 3.42
CA THR A 462 20.74 -2.79 4.82
C THR A 462 21.57 -1.61 5.32
N ASP A 463 22.83 -1.49 4.90
CA ASP A 463 23.71 -0.38 5.24
C ASP A 463 23.31 0.93 4.54
N ARG A 464 22.89 0.85 3.27
CA ARG A 464 22.27 1.98 2.56
C ARG A 464 21.01 2.48 3.28
N VAL A 465 20.15 1.56 3.75
CA VAL A 465 18.97 1.91 4.55
C VAL A 465 19.35 2.45 5.93
N ARG A 466 20.38 1.91 6.60
CA ARG A 466 20.92 2.49 7.84
C ARG A 466 21.33 3.95 7.65
N HIS A 467 22.11 4.24 6.59
CA HIS A 467 22.50 5.61 6.25
C HIS A 467 21.29 6.50 5.92
N GLN A 468 20.31 6.01 5.15
CA GLN A 468 19.08 6.75 4.88
C GLN A 468 18.28 7.08 6.16
N LEU A 469 18.26 6.17 7.14
CA LEU A 469 17.60 6.37 8.44
C LEU A 469 18.36 7.36 9.35
N LEU A 470 19.69 7.25 9.42
CA LEU A 470 20.54 8.13 10.24
C LEU A 470 20.66 9.54 9.64
N ASP A 471 21.10 9.63 8.39
CA ASP A 471 21.54 10.88 7.77
C ASP A 471 20.37 11.60 7.06
N GLY A 472 19.36 10.85 6.61
CA GLY A 472 18.17 11.38 5.93
C GLY A 472 16.99 11.63 6.87
N PHE A 473 16.62 10.63 7.68
CA PHE A 473 15.51 10.74 8.64
C PHE A 473 15.90 11.20 10.05
N GLY A 474 17.20 11.38 10.34
CA GLY A 474 17.68 11.82 11.65
C GLY A 474 17.46 10.82 12.80
N PHE A 475 17.15 9.56 12.50
CA PHE A 475 16.67 8.60 13.48
C PHE A 475 17.79 8.20 14.47
N PRO A 476 17.56 8.21 15.79
CA PRO A 476 18.59 7.91 16.79
C PRO A 476 19.18 6.50 16.67
N ALA A 477 20.50 6.42 16.52
CA ALA A 477 21.23 5.17 16.31
C ALA A 477 21.05 4.17 17.45
N GLU A 478 20.96 4.65 18.69
CA GLU A 478 20.76 3.83 19.90
C GLU A 478 19.36 3.22 20.01
N LYS A 479 18.42 3.63 19.15
CA LYS A 479 17.10 3.00 18.98
C LYS A 479 17.02 2.06 17.77
N MET A 480 18.13 1.87 17.04
CA MET A 480 18.24 0.84 16.01
C MET A 480 18.81 -0.44 16.62
N LEU A 481 18.25 -1.59 16.22
CA LEU A 481 18.68 -2.93 16.63
C LEU A 481 18.82 -3.83 15.40
N LEU A 482 19.73 -4.81 15.44
CA LEU A 482 20.04 -5.68 14.30
C LEU A 482 19.62 -7.13 14.55
N ILE A 483 18.87 -7.72 13.61
CA ILE A 483 18.65 -9.17 13.53
C ILE A 483 19.26 -9.71 12.23
N VAL A 484 20.23 -10.62 12.38
CA VAL A 484 20.82 -11.35 11.25
C VAL A 484 20.04 -12.65 11.06
N ASN A 485 19.19 -12.69 10.04
CA ASN A 485 18.43 -13.86 9.65
C ASN A 485 19.28 -14.82 8.80
N ARG A 486 18.87 -16.09 8.71
CA ARG A 486 19.48 -17.14 7.87
C ARG A 486 20.96 -17.43 8.17
N ARG A 487 21.38 -17.34 9.43
CA ARG A 487 22.72 -17.81 9.87
C ARG A 487 22.94 -19.26 9.44
N GLY A 488 24.04 -19.54 8.73
CA GLY A 488 24.32 -20.85 8.15
C GLY A 488 23.58 -21.15 6.84
N SER A 489 23.05 -20.13 6.15
CA SER A 489 22.63 -20.25 4.75
C SER A 489 23.80 -20.71 3.87
N PRO A 490 23.61 -21.64 2.91
CA PRO A 490 24.62 -21.98 1.89
C PRO A 490 25.01 -20.80 0.99
N LYS A 491 24.27 -19.69 1.02
CA LYS A 491 24.60 -18.42 0.35
C LYS A 491 25.28 -17.40 1.27
N GLY A 492 25.42 -17.70 2.56
CA GLY A 492 25.98 -16.81 3.57
C GLY A 492 27.50 -16.81 3.52
N GLY A 493 28.10 -15.65 3.25
CA GLY A 493 29.55 -15.47 3.21
C GLY A 493 30.14 -14.76 4.44
N VAL A 494 29.32 -14.02 5.20
CA VAL A 494 29.75 -13.13 6.29
C VAL A 494 29.13 -13.58 7.62
N SER A 495 29.89 -13.61 8.72
CA SER A 495 29.32 -13.93 10.03
C SER A 495 28.54 -12.75 10.61
N ALA A 496 27.53 -13.02 11.46
CA ALA A 496 26.75 -11.94 12.09
C ALA A 496 27.63 -11.00 12.93
N LYS A 497 28.74 -11.49 13.49
CA LYS A 497 29.72 -10.68 14.20
C LYS A 497 30.43 -9.70 13.26
N GLU A 498 30.82 -10.12 12.06
CA GLU A 498 31.41 -9.22 11.06
C GLU A 498 30.37 -8.23 10.53
N ILE A 499 29.13 -8.67 10.29
CA ILE A 499 28.02 -7.76 9.92
C ILE A 499 27.85 -6.67 10.97
N ALA A 500 27.72 -7.01 12.25
CA ALA A 500 27.46 -6.04 13.32
C ALA A 500 28.67 -5.14 13.66
N ASN A 501 29.91 -5.61 13.50
CA ASN A 501 31.11 -4.83 13.89
C ASN A 501 31.79 -4.10 12.73
N LEU A 502 31.64 -4.56 11.48
CA LEU A 502 32.36 -4.02 10.32
C LEU A 502 31.45 -3.37 9.28
N HIS A 503 30.21 -3.86 9.11
CA HIS A 503 29.29 -3.36 8.07
C HIS A 503 28.19 -2.46 8.64
N LEU A 504 27.54 -2.87 9.73
CA LEU A 504 26.45 -2.14 10.41
C LEU A 504 26.94 -1.63 11.78
N GLY A 505 28.16 -1.10 11.81
CA GLY A 505 28.86 -0.68 13.01
C GLY A 505 28.06 0.32 13.85
N GLY A 506 28.03 0.10 15.17
CA GLY A 506 27.26 0.90 16.12
C GLY A 506 25.86 0.37 16.43
N ILE A 507 25.30 -0.52 15.61
CA ILE A 507 23.97 -1.11 15.87
C ILE A 507 24.11 -2.41 16.70
N PRO A 508 23.44 -2.52 17.87
CA PRO A 508 23.46 -3.74 18.68
C PRO A 508 22.88 -4.97 17.96
N LEU A 509 23.63 -6.07 17.94
CA LEU A 509 23.15 -7.37 17.44
C LEU A 509 22.23 -8.03 18.47
N LEU A 510 20.93 -8.00 18.18
CA LEU A 510 19.83 -8.46 19.03
C LEU A 510 19.62 -9.98 18.92
N ALA A 511 19.69 -10.53 17.69
CA ALA A 511 19.54 -11.98 17.46
C ALA A 511 20.21 -12.47 16.16
N GLU A 512 20.59 -13.75 16.17
CA GLU A 512 21.02 -14.50 14.98
C GLU A 512 20.07 -15.67 14.71
N LEU A 513 19.21 -15.57 13.68
CA LEU A 513 18.21 -16.59 13.38
C LEU A 513 18.81 -17.65 12.45
N PRO A 514 18.74 -18.96 12.79
CA PRO A 514 19.34 -20.01 11.96
C PRO A 514 18.58 -20.21 10.64
N TRP A 515 19.29 -20.62 9.59
CA TRP A 515 18.70 -21.00 8.31
C TRP A 515 17.91 -22.32 8.43
N VAL A 516 16.58 -22.21 8.40
CA VAL A 516 15.65 -23.34 8.55
C VAL A 516 14.52 -23.30 7.49
N PRO A 517 14.84 -23.31 6.18
CA PRO A 517 13.89 -22.99 5.12
C PRO A 517 12.69 -23.95 5.07
N GLN A 518 12.90 -25.23 5.35
CA GLN A 518 11.81 -26.22 5.41
C GLN A 518 10.84 -25.92 6.56
N ALA A 519 11.34 -25.53 7.73
CA ALA A 519 10.49 -25.17 8.87
C ALA A 519 9.75 -23.84 8.61
N ALA A 520 10.40 -22.85 8.00
CA ALA A 520 9.75 -21.59 7.61
C ALA A 520 8.64 -21.81 6.58
N HIS A 521 8.85 -22.69 5.60
CA HIS A 521 7.83 -23.05 4.62
C HIS A 521 6.69 -23.85 5.26
N GLN A 522 6.99 -24.83 6.13
CA GLN A 522 5.97 -25.58 6.88
C GLN A 522 5.19 -24.73 7.90
N ALA A 523 5.77 -23.62 8.37
CA ALA A 523 5.10 -22.64 9.22
C ALA A 523 4.04 -21.87 8.41
N LEU A 524 4.47 -21.23 7.33
CA LEU A 524 3.62 -20.47 6.43
C LEU A 524 2.53 -21.34 5.76
N ALA A 525 2.87 -22.56 5.32
CA ALA A 525 1.93 -23.50 4.70
C ALA A 525 0.93 -24.16 5.68
N LYS A 526 1.02 -23.83 6.98
CA LYS A 526 0.01 -24.15 8.00
C LYS A 526 -0.41 -22.90 8.78
N HIS A 527 -0.19 -21.71 8.22
CA HIS A 527 -0.63 -20.43 8.76
C HIS A 527 -0.28 -20.22 10.25
N HIS A 528 0.95 -20.56 10.64
CA HIS A 528 1.51 -20.19 11.95
C HIS A 528 2.87 -19.48 11.81
N PRO A 529 3.28 -18.70 12.83
CA PRO A 529 4.62 -18.17 12.94
C PRO A 529 5.62 -19.30 13.19
N ILE A 530 6.84 -19.16 12.67
CA ILE A 530 7.85 -20.22 12.82
C ILE A 530 8.39 -20.30 14.25
N GLU A 531 8.22 -21.46 14.88
CA GLU A 531 8.83 -21.78 16.16
C GLU A 531 10.32 -22.14 16.01
N TRP A 532 11.22 -21.17 16.24
CA TRP A 532 12.66 -21.46 16.36
C TRP A 532 13.04 -22.21 17.66
N GLY A 533 12.12 -22.30 18.62
CA GLY A 533 12.34 -22.89 19.94
C GLY A 533 13.51 -22.25 20.70
N ARG A 534 14.18 -23.01 21.57
CA ARG A 534 15.31 -22.55 22.40
C ARG A 534 16.56 -22.08 21.61
N LYS A 535 16.54 -22.08 20.27
CA LYS A 535 17.65 -21.58 19.44
C LYS A 535 17.67 -20.05 19.31
N VAL A 536 16.55 -19.39 19.59
CA VAL A 536 16.42 -17.92 19.54
C VAL A 536 15.80 -17.46 20.87
N PRO A 537 16.48 -16.60 21.66
CA PRO A 537 16.02 -16.19 22.98
C PRO A 537 15.00 -15.05 22.88
N TRP A 538 13.81 -15.32 22.34
CA TRP A 538 12.80 -14.29 22.06
C TRP A 538 12.39 -13.46 23.30
N GLU A 539 12.39 -14.04 24.50
CA GLU A 539 12.25 -13.30 25.77
C GLU A 539 13.29 -12.18 25.91
N ARG A 540 14.57 -12.46 25.63
CA ARG A 540 15.65 -11.46 25.67
C ARG A 540 15.50 -10.42 24.56
N VAL A 541 15.15 -10.86 23.35
CA VAL A 541 14.89 -9.99 22.18
C VAL A 541 13.82 -8.95 22.52
N LEU A 542 12.72 -9.39 23.15
CA LEU A 542 11.62 -8.53 23.56
C LEU A 542 11.99 -7.62 24.74
N VAL A 543 12.71 -8.11 25.75
CA VAL A 543 13.21 -7.28 26.87
C VAL A 543 14.11 -6.16 26.36
N GLU A 544 15.04 -6.46 25.45
CA GLU A 544 15.95 -5.46 24.88
C GLU A 544 15.23 -4.48 23.93
N ALA A 545 14.30 -4.96 23.09
CA ALA A 545 13.55 -4.09 22.17
C ALA A 545 12.48 -3.20 22.83
N THR A 546 11.96 -3.57 24.02
CA THR A 546 10.86 -2.84 24.67
C THR A 546 11.25 -2.16 25.99
N GLY A 547 12.34 -2.60 26.61
CA GLY A 547 12.69 -2.29 28.01
C GLY A 547 11.76 -2.93 29.05
N ARG A 548 10.79 -3.76 28.65
CA ARG A 548 9.83 -4.39 29.56
C ARG A 548 10.40 -5.71 30.11
N PRO A 549 10.60 -5.85 31.44
CA PRO A 549 10.98 -7.13 32.02
C PRO A 549 9.89 -8.18 31.76
N VAL A 550 10.30 -9.43 31.51
CA VAL A 550 9.35 -10.56 31.47
C VAL A 550 8.65 -10.64 32.83
N ALA A 551 7.32 -10.58 32.82
CA ALA A 551 6.53 -10.78 34.03
C ALA A 551 6.84 -12.19 34.57
N SER A 552 7.38 -12.28 35.79
CA SER A 552 7.82 -13.56 36.34
C SER A 552 6.62 -14.49 36.54
N GLN A 553 6.40 -15.37 35.56
CA GLN A 553 5.36 -16.38 35.62
C GLN A 553 5.65 -17.31 36.80
N LYS A 554 4.99 -17.03 37.93
CA LYS A 554 4.91 -17.96 39.06
C LYS A 554 4.31 -19.25 38.50
N ARG A 555 5.17 -20.26 38.31
CA ARG A 555 4.77 -21.60 37.83
C ARG A 555 3.56 -22.05 38.65
N ARG A 556 2.42 -22.20 37.98
CA ARG A 556 1.18 -22.76 38.51
C ARG A 556 1.19 -24.27 38.39
#